data_AF-A0A7S2MAV8-F1
#
_entry.id   AF-A0A7S2MAV8-F1
#
_cell.length_a   1.000
_cell.length_b   1.000
_cell.length_c   1.000
_cell.angle_alpha   90.00
_cell.angle_beta   90.00
_cell.angle_gamma   90.00
#
_symmetry.space_group_name_H-M   'P 1'
#
loop_
_entity.id
_entity.type
_entity.pdbx_description
1 polymer ?
#
loop_
_entity_poly.entity_id
_entity_poly.type
_entity_poly.pdbx_seq_one_letter_code
_entity_poly.pdbx_strand_id
1 'polypeptide(L)'
;READMRYALVRLRESAESIAFYKGASLERRQVSGRVDRMIGTRRELLAVERNLDFFTTAYQFLIQILPGAVVAPLFFAGKVEIGVVSQSFGAFNHILNDFSIIVNQFDSLSQFGAGIARLGEFAERLDKENEGCFEDSDLHRDLLTLPPSFSQSNGSGKEPHEGAEAKLIDVRVEQQADDPSKPSVSIRGLQLLTPDRRTTLIHGLDLDIAGGGQDTTTTSSSSPSSKVVPSRLLIVGDSGTGKSSLLRAIAGLWRQGDGVIIRPPDMFFLPQKPYCTLGSLRDQLTYPILTTGGGAGGNIGGDSNVGDNYEPAATPSGSLLPQQQQQQQQQQQQHGSVGGAASSSSSSSKSSSLPTDEELLGILAIVRLDRLAGKWANENSTKEGDLSGLDAVQDWSNILSLGEQQRLAFARLLVSRPSVAVLDEATSALDIGSEKAMYEAMQVHLPRMAYVSVGHRPSLVSYHTHKLRL
;
A
#
# COMPACT_ATOMS: atom_id res chain seq x y z
N ARG A 1 -20.06 -3.20 -2.40
CA ARG A 1 -21.09 -3.40 -1.34
C ARG A 1 -20.53 -4.11 -0.11
N GLU A 2 -19.99 -5.33 -0.19
CA GLU A 2 -19.31 -5.95 0.97
C GLU A 2 -18.02 -5.21 1.37
N ALA A 3 -17.22 -4.79 0.38
CA ALA A 3 -16.03 -3.97 0.61
C ALA A 3 -16.35 -2.66 1.37
N ASP A 4 -17.43 -1.97 0.99
CA ASP A 4 -17.89 -0.73 1.65
C ASP A 4 -18.29 -0.97 3.12
N MET A 5 -18.86 -2.15 3.41
CA MET A 5 -19.24 -2.55 4.77
C MET A 5 -18.00 -2.81 5.62
N ARG A 6 -17.03 -3.58 5.11
CA ARG A 6 -15.76 -3.83 5.81
C ARG A 6 -15.01 -2.53 6.06
N TYR A 7 -14.91 -1.66 5.05
CA TYR A 7 -14.32 -0.33 5.19
C TYR A 7 -15.02 0.50 6.28
N ALA A 8 -16.35 0.50 6.33
CA ALA A 8 -17.11 1.21 7.35
C ALA A 8 -16.80 0.71 8.77
N LEU A 9 -16.62 -0.60 8.96
CA LEU A 9 -16.27 -1.19 10.25
C LEU A 9 -14.84 -0.89 10.65
N VAL A 10 -13.89 -0.92 9.70
CA VAL A 10 -12.49 -0.53 9.94
C VAL A 10 -12.43 0.94 10.37
N ARG A 11 -13.10 1.84 9.66
CA ARG A 11 -13.22 3.26 10.03
C ARG A 11 -13.81 3.45 11.43
N LEU A 12 -14.83 2.66 11.78
CA LEU A 12 -15.44 2.70 13.11
C LEU A 12 -14.45 2.30 14.20
N ARG A 13 -13.65 1.25 13.97
CA ARG A 13 -12.59 0.80 14.89
C ARG A 13 -11.51 1.87 15.04
N GLU A 14 -11.02 2.43 13.94
CA GLU A 14 -9.97 3.47 13.95
C GLU A 14 -10.43 4.77 14.64
N SER A 15 -11.73 5.07 14.61
CA SER A 15 -12.29 6.30 15.20
C SER A 15 -13.06 6.05 16.51
N ALA A 16 -12.91 4.87 17.12
CA ALA A 16 -13.74 4.45 18.26
C ALA A 16 -13.66 5.40 19.46
N GLU A 17 -12.46 5.90 19.78
CA GLU A 17 -12.23 6.83 20.87
C GLU A 17 -12.97 8.16 20.64
N SER A 18 -12.85 8.75 19.44
CA SER A 18 -13.55 9.99 19.09
C SER A 18 -15.07 9.81 19.17
N ILE A 19 -15.59 8.69 18.68
CA ILE A 19 -17.03 8.39 18.74
C ILE A 19 -17.51 8.25 20.19
N ALA A 20 -16.70 7.61 21.04
CA ALA A 20 -17.00 7.46 22.47
C ALA A 20 -17.03 8.81 23.19
N PHE A 21 -16.07 9.72 22.89
CA PHE A 21 -16.06 11.08 23.43
C PHE A 21 -17.33 11.87 23.04
N TYR A 22 -17.76 11.78 21.79
CA TYR A 22 -19.02 12.40 21.34
C TYR A 22 -20.28 11.66 21.81
N LYS A 23 -20.15 10.51 22.49
CA LYS A 23 -21.26 9.61 22.85
C LYS A 23 -22.13 9.25 21.63
N GLY A 24 -21.50 9.17 20.45
CA GLY A 24 -22.16 9.03 19.13
C GLY A 24 -22.55 7.59 18.75
N ALA A 25 -22.45 6.64 19.67
CA ALA A 25 -22.62 5.21 19.38
C ALA A 25 -23.99 4.85 18.76
N SER A 26 -25.07 5.53 19.17
CA SER A 26 -26.42 5.29 18.64
C SER A 26 -26.54 5.71 17.17
N LEU A 27 -25.92 6.83 16.79
CA LEU A 27 -25.93 7.33 15.42
C LEU A 27 -25.10 6.42 14.51
N GLU A 28 -23.88 6.05 14.93
CA GLU A 28 -23.03 5.14 14.17
C GLU A 28 -23.68 3.76 14.01
N ARG A 29 -24.33 3.23 15.06
CA ARG A 29 -25.10 1.98 14.96
C ARG A 29 -26.20 2.05 13.91
N ARG A 30 -26.92 3.18 13.81
CA ARG A 30 -27.96 3.38 12.79
C ARG A 30 -27.37 3.41 11.38
N GLN A 31 -26.23 4.08 11.18
CA GLN A 31 -25.55 4.12 9.89
C GLN A 31 -25.03 2.74 9.45
N VAL A 32 -24.41 2.01 10.38
CA VAL A 32 -23.90 0.65 10.14
C VAL A 32 -25.06 -0.30 9.83
N SER A 33 -26.15 -0.27 10.62
CA SER A 33 -27.35 -1.08 10.35
C SER A 33 -27.90 -0.81 8.96
N GLY A 34 -28.08 0.46 8.58
CA GLY A 34 -28.60 0.80 7.25
C GLY A 34 -27.66 0.42 6.08
N ARG A 35 -26.36 0.19 6.34
CA ARG A 35 -25.44 -0.41 5.35
C ARG A 35 -25.60 -1.92 5.28
N VAL A 36 -25.73 -2.59 6.43
CA VAL A 36 -26.01 -4.04 6.52
C VAL A 36 -27.32 -4.37 5.81
N ASP A 37 -28.38 -3.60 6.05
CA ASP A 37 -29.68 -3.84 5.43
C ASP A 37 -29.61 -3.74 3.90
N ARG A 38 -28.85 -2.77 3.37
CA ARG A 38 -28.60 -2.66 1.92
C ARG A 38 -27.77 -3.82 1.37
N MET A 39 -26.76 -4.28 2.10
CA MET A 39 -25.98 -5.46 1.72
C MET A 39 -26.86 -6.72 1.66
N ILE A 40 -27.66 -6.94 2.71
CA ILE A 40 -28.59 -8.07 2.79
C ILE A 40 -29.64 -8.00 1.69
N GLY A 41 -30.21 -6.81 1.42
CA GLY A 41 -31.17 -6.62 0.33
C GLY A 41 -30.60 -7.05 -1.02
N THR A 42 -29.37 -6.62 -1.31
CA THR A 42 -28.67 -7.04 -2.54
C THR A 42 -28.47 -8.56 -2.60
N ARG A 43 -28.04 -9.17 -1.49
CA ARG A 43 -27.79 -10.61 -1.45
C ARG A 43 -29.08 -11.42 -1.57
N ARG A 44 -30.21 -10.90 -1.08
CA ARG A 44 -31.53 -11.51 -1.27
C ARG A 44 -31.96 -11.51 -2.73
N GLU A 45 -31.73 -10.42 -3.46
CA GLU A 45 -32.01 -10.36 -4.91
C GLU A 45 -31.18 -11.41 -5.66
N LEU A 46 -29.90 -11.51 -5.35
CA LEU A 46 -29.00 -12.50 -5.95
C LEU A 46 -29.43 -13.94 -5.60
N LEU A 47 -29.74 -14.22 -4.34
CA LEU A 47 -30.29 -15.52 -3.90
C LEU A 47 -31.61 -15.87 -4.59
N ALA A 48 -32.45 -14.89 -4.89
CA ALA A 48 -33.71 -15.14 -5.59
C ALA A 48 -33.46 -15.59 -7.05
N VAL A 49 -32.47 -14.99 -7.71
CA VAL A 49 -32.04 -15.39 -9.06
C VAL A 49 -31.37 -16.75 -9.03
N GLU A 50 -30.43 -16.99 -8.10
CA GLU A 50 -29.79 -18.31 -7.91
C GLU A 50 -30.82 -19.39 -7.66
N ARG A 51 -31.79 -19.16 -6.75
CA ARG A 51 -32.86 -20.11 -6.48
C ARG A 51 -33.70 -20.41 -7.72
N ASN A 52 -34.00 -19.42 -8.54
CA ASN A 52 -34.79 -19.63 -9.75
C ASN A 52 -34.01 -20.40 -10.82
N LEU A 53 -32.71 -20.10 -10.94
CA LEU A 53 -31.80 -20.83 -11.81
C LEU A 53 -31.67 -22.30 -11.36
N ASP A 54 -31.46 -22.53 -10.07
CA ASP A 54 -31.32 -23.86 -9.47
C ASP A 54 -32.60 -24.69 -9.60
N PHE A 55 -33.76 -24.06 -9.41
CA PHE A 55 -35.04 -24.71 -9.67
C PHE A 55 -35.19 -25.14 -11.14
N PHE A 56 -34.78 -24.28 -12.07
CA PHE A 56 -34.84 -24.58 -13.51
C PHE A 56 -33.87 -25.69 -13.91
N THR A 57 -32.61 -25.63 -13.47
CA THR A 57 -31.58 -26.64 -13.78
C THR A 57 -31.95 -27.99 -13.16
N THR A 58 -32.44 -28.01 -11.92
CA THR A 58 -32.90 -29.23 -11.25
C THR A 58 -34.11 -29.84 -11.95
N ALA A 59 -35.11 -29.02 -12.32
CA ALA A 59 -36.27 -29.51 -13.07
C ALA A 59 -35.88 -30.07 -14.44
N TYR A 60 -34.96 -29.42 -15.14
CA TYR A 60 -34.40 -29.90 -16.41
C TYR A 60 -33.72 -31.27 -16.26
N GLN A 61 -32.90 -31.45 -15.22
CA GLN A 61 -32.25 -32.74 -14.93
C GLN A 61 -33.26 -33.86 -14.68
N PHE A 62 -34.29 -33.62 -13.86
CA PHE A 62 -35.31 -34.62 -13.58
C PHE A 62 -36.20 -34.93 -14.80
N LEU A 63 -36.59 -33.93 -15.57
CA LEU A 63 -37.44 -34.12 -16.76
C LEU A 63 -36.76 -35.05 -17.77
N ILE A 64 -35.47 -34.83 -18.00
CA ILE A 64 -34.71 -35.57 -19.00
C ILE A 64 -34.49 -37.02 -18.57
N GLN A 65 -34.36 -37.28 -17.26
CA GLN A 65 -34.22 -38.63 -16.72
C GLN A 65 -35.42 -39.55 -17.05
N ILE A 66 -36.61 -38.99 -17.29
CA ILE A 66 -37.82 -39.76 -17.64
C ILE A 66 -37.82 -40.18 -19.12
N LEU A 67 -37.12 -39.45 -19.99
CA LEU A 67 -37.20 -39.60 -21.45
C LEU A 67 -36.72 -40.98 -21.96
N PRO A 68 -35.60 -41.56 -21.48
CA PRO A 68 -35.18 -42.91 -21.87
C PRO A 68 -36.20 -43.97 -21.47
N GLY A 69 -36.77 -43.84 -20.27
CA GLY A 69 -37.81 -44.73 -19.77
C GLY A 69 -39.05 -44.67 -20.66
N ALA A 70 -39.50 -43.47 -21.02
CA ALA A 70 -40.68 -43.28 -21.87
C ALA A 70 -40.52 -43.87 -23.28
N VAL A 71 -39.31 -43.82 -23.87
CA VAL A 71 -39.04 -44.36 -25.21
C VAL A 71 -38.82 -45.88 -25.19
N VAL A 72 -38.12 -46.41 -24.19
CA VAL A 72 -37.75 -47.83 -24.15
C VAL A 72 -38.84 -48.70 -23.51
N ALA A 73 -39.64 -48.18 -22.57
CA ALA A 73 -40.68 -48.95 -21.89
C ALA A 73 -41.72 -49.59 -22.83
N PRO A 74 -42.27 -48.90 -23.86
CA PRO A 74 -43.20 -49.53 -24.81
C PRO A 74 -42.58 -50.71 -25.57
N LEU A 75 -41.28 -50.63 -25.89
CA LEU A 75 -40.54 -51.68 -26.59
C LEU A 75 -40.31 -52.92 -25.70
N PHE A 76 -40.09 -52.70 -24.41
CA PHE A 76 -40.01 -53.76 -23.41
C PHE A 76 -41.37 -54.48 -23.24
N PHE A 77 -42.47 -53.73 -23.06
CA PHE A 77 -43.81 -54.32 -22.92
C PHE A 77 -44.29 -55.06 -24.19
N ALA A 78 -43.80 -54.65 -25.36
CA ALA A 78 -44.04 -55.36 -26.62
C ALA A 78 -43.18 -56.64 -26.79
N GLY A 79 -42.32 -56.97 -25.82
CA GLY A 79 -41.43 -58.15 -25.85
C GLY A 79 -40.28 -58.06 -26.85
N LYS A 80 -39.98 -56.86 -27.38
CA LYS A 80 -38.93 -56.66 -28.41
C LYS A 80 -37.53 -56.49 -27.82
N VAL A 81 -37.43 -56.23 -26.52
CA VAL A 81 -36.20 -55.81 -25.86
C VAL A 81 -36.13 -56.39 -24.45
N GLU A 82 -34.95 -56.87 -24.04
CA GLU A 82 -34.69 -57.35 -22.67
C GLU A 82 -34.52 -56.21 -21.66
N ILE A 83 -34.80 -56.49 -20.38
CA ILE A 83 -34.66 -55.52 -19.29
C ILE A 83 -33.24 -54.95 -19.15
N GLY A 84 -32.21 -55.73 -19.55
CA GLY A 84 -30.81 -55.29 -19.53
C GLY A 84 -30.52 -54.12 -20.46
N VAL A 85 -31.12 -54.11 -21.66
CA VAL A 85 -30.97 -53.02 -22.64
C VAL A 85 -31.60 -51.72 -22.13
N VAL A 86 -32.67 -51.81 -21.32
CA VAL A 86 -33.30 -50.64 -20.69
C VAL A 86 -32.33 -49.95 -19.74
N SER A 87 -31.65 -50.72 -18.90
CA SER A 87 -30.65 -50.20 -17.95
C SER A 87 -29.42 -49.61 -18.68
N GLN A 88 -28.94 -50.28 -19.73
CA GLN A 88 -27.82 -49.79 -20.55
C GLN A 88 -28.17 -48.49 -21.30
N SER A 89 -29.38 -48.40 -21.84
CA SER A 89 -29.86 -47.19 -22.53
C SER A 89 -29.94 -46.01 -21.56
N PHE A 90 -30.42 -46.25 -20.34
CA PHE A 90 -30.49 -45.25 -19.28
C PHE A 90 -29.09 -44.76 -18.87
N GLY A 91 -28.13 -45.69 -18.72
CA GLY A 91 -26.73 -45.36 -18.40
C GLY A 91 -26.04 -44.54 -19.50
N ALA A 92 -26.15 -44.97 -20.76
CA ALA A 92 -25.55 -44.26 -21.90
C ALA A 92 -26.14 -42.85 -22.09
N PHE A 93 -27.45 -42.71 -21.90
CA PHE A 93 -28.11 -41.42 -22.01
C PHE A 93 -27.72 -40.45 -20.89
N ASN A 94 -27.65 -40.91 -19.65
CA ASN A 94 -27.20 -40.07 -18.53
C ASN A 94 -25.74 -39.63 -18.67
N HIS A 95 -24.87 -40.48 -19.24
CA HIS A 95 -23.50 -40.09 -19.55
C HIS A 95 -23.45 -38.90 -20.52
N ILE A 96 -24.13 -39.01 -21.67
CA ILE A 96 -24.19 -37.93 -22.67
C ILE A 96 -24.78 -36.65 -22.04
N LEU A 97 -25.85 -36.78 -21.25
CA LEU A 97 -26.48 -35.63 -20.62
C LEU A 97 -25.55 -34.91 -19.64
N ASN A 98 -24.83 -35.66 -18.82
CA ASN A 98 -23.87 -35.10 -17.87
C ASN A 98 -22.75 -34.33 -18.58
N ASP A 99 -22.22 -34.88 -19.66
CA ASP A 99 -21.15 -34.23 -20.45
C ASP A 99 -21.63 -32.88 -21.03
N PHE A 100 -22.85 -32.82 -21.56
CA PHE A 100 -23.44 -31.55 -22.03
C PHE A 100 -23.80 -30.59 -20.90
N SER A 101 -24.11 -31.11 -19.70
CA SER A 101 -24.53 -30.29 -18.55
C SER A 101 -23.37 -29.56 -17.87
N ILE A 102 -22.11 -29.92 -18.17
CA ILE A 102 -20.92 -29.23 -17.62
C ILE A 102 -20.98 -27.72 -17.89
N ILE A 103 -21.33 -27.31 -19.11
CA ILE A 103 -21.38 -25.90 -19.50
C ILE A 103 -22.49 -25.16 -18.73
N VAL A 104 -23.64 -25.80 -18.56
CA VAL A 104 -24.79 -25.23 -17.84
C VAL A 104 -24.46 -25.09 -16.35
N ASN A 105 -23.86 -26.12 -15.76
CA ASN A 105 -23.50 -26.14 -14.33
C ASN A 105 -22.35 -25.16 -14.00
N GLN A 106 -21.46 -24.89 -14.96
CA GLN A 106 -20.35 -23.94 -14.81
C GLN A 106 -20.72 -22.48 -15.14
N PHE A 107 -21.96 -22.21 -15.57
CA PHE A 107 -22.35 -20.88 -16.03
C PHE A 107 -22.17 -19.79 -14.95
N ASP A 108 -22.46 -20.11 -13.69
CA ASP A 108 -22.26 -19.19 -12.56
C ASP A 108 -20.76 -18.88 -12.35
N SER A 109 -19.91 -19.92 -12.30
CA SER A 109 -18.46 -19.76 -12.15
C SER A 109 -17.83 -18.98 -13.31
N LEU A 110 -18.27 -19.23 -14.55
CA LEU A 110 -17.84 -18.48 -15.74
C LEU A 110 -18.25 -17.00 -15.66
N SER A 111 -19.46 -16.72 -15.18
CA SER A 111 -19.97 -15.36 -15.00
C SER A 111 -19.20 -14.60 -13.92
N GLN A 112 -18.93 -15.25 -12.79
CA GLN A 112 -18.12 -14.69 -11.70
C GLN A 112 -16.67 -14.45 -12.13
N PHE A 113 -16.10 -15.37 -12.90
CA PHE A 113 -14.76 -15.22 -13.48
C PHE A 113 -14.69 -14.03 -14.44
N GLY A 114 -15.66 -13.89 -15.35
CA GLY A 114 -15.76 -12.75 -16.26
C GLY A 114 -15.86 -11.41 -15.53
N ALA A 115 -16.68 -11.34 -14.47
CA ALA A 115 -16.78 -10.16 -13.61
C ALA A 115 -15.49 -9.88 -12.81
N GLY A 116 -14.71 -10.92 -12.49
CA GLY A 116 -13.38 -10.80 -11.90
C GLY A 116 -12.38 -10.18 -12.87
N ILE A 117 -12.30 -10.70 -14.11
CA ILE A 117 -11.44 -10.17 -15.16
C ILE A 117 -11.79 -8.71 -15.47
N ALA A 118 -13.07 -8.36 -15.60
CA ALA A 118 -13.48 -6.99 -15.88
C ALA A 118 -12.98 -6.01 -14.82
N ARG A 119 -13.07 -6.36 -13.53
CA ARG A 119 -12.59 -5.51 -12.42
C ARG A 119 -11.07 -5.38 -12.39
N LEU A 120 -10.34 -6.47 -12.67
CA LEU A 120 -8.88 -6.43 -12.75
C LEU A 120 -8.42 -5.62 -13.97
N GLY A 121 -9.11 -5.76 -15.10
CA GLY A 121 -8.87 -4.97 -16.31
C GLY A 121 -9.10 -3.48 -16.07
N GLU A 122 -10.23 -3.10 -15.47
CA GLU A 122 -10.53 -1.70 -15.12
C GLU A 122 -9.52 -1.11 -14.13
N PHE A 123 -9.03 -1.92 -13.18
CA PHE A 123 -8.01 -1.49 -12.23
C PHE A 123 -6.63 -1.31 -12.91
N ALA A 124 -6.20 -2.28 -13.72
CA ALA A 124 -4.95 -2.21 -14.46
C ALA A 124 -4.92 -1.02 -15.43
N GLU A 125 -6.01 -0.79 -16.18
CA GLU A 125 -6.12 0.34 -17.10
C GLU A 125 -6.00 1.70 -16.37
N ARG A 126 -6.56 1.81 -15.16
CA ARG A 126 -6.42 3.03 -14.34
C ARG A 126 -4.99 3.22 -13.82
N LEU A 127 -4.31 2.15 -13.41
CA LEU A 127 -2.92 2.22 -12.99
C LEU A 127 -1.99 2.63 -14.14
N ASP A 128 -2.21 2.09 -15.34
CA ASP A 128 -1.40 2.41 -16.52
C ASP A 128 -1.60 3.88 -16.95
N LYS A 129 -2.84 4.39 -16.93
CA LYS A 129 -3.13 5.82 -17.20
C LYS A 129 -2.44 6.77 -16.22
N GLU A 130 -2.28 6.39 -14.96
CA GLU A 130 -1.53 7.20 -13.98
C GLU A 130 -0.01 7.11 -14.20
N ASN A 131 0.49 5.97 -14.69
CA ASN A 131 1.92 5.77 -14.99
C ASN A 131 2.37 6.41 -16.31
N GLU A 132 1.49 6.50 -17.33
CA GLU A 132 1.80 7.21 -18.59
C GLU A 132 2.02 8.72 -18.37
N GLY A 133 1.35 9.33 -17.38
CA GLY A 133 1.68 10.70 -16.93
C GLY A 133 2.96 10.80 -16.08
N CYS A 134 3.69 9.69 -15.88
CA CYS A 134 4.82 9.57 -14.97
C CYS A 134 6.16 9.30 -15.69
N PHE A 135 6.16 8.93 -16.98
CA PHE A 135 7.37 8.67 -17.76
C PHE A 135 7.17 8.99 -19.25
N GLU A 136 7.11 10.28 -19.61
CA GLU A 136 7.57 10.70 -20.94
C GLU A 136 8.97 11.28 -20.77
N ASP A 137 9.96 10.40 -20.68
CA ASP A 137 11.35 10.62 -21.12
C ASP A 137 12.19 9.38 -20.76
N SER A 138 12.10 8.33 -21.58
CA SER A 138 13.22 7.48 -21.97
C SER A 138 12.76 6.43 -22.97
N ASP A 139 13.27 6.56 -24.19
CA ASP A 139 13.15 5.59 -25.27
C ASP A 139 13.47 4.15 -24.82
N LEU A 140 12.50 3.24 -24.87
CA LEU A 140 12.68 1.89 -25.46
C LEU A 140 11.35 1.11 -25.57
N HIS A 141 10.96 0.83 -26.82
CA HIS A 141 10.06 -0.24 -27.26
C HIS A 141 8.62 -0.25 -26.69
N ARG A 142 7.73 0.45 -27.39
CA ARG A 142 6.28 0.21 -27.35
C ARG A 142 5.76 -0.25 -28.71
N ASP A 143 6.39 -1.29 -29.26
CA ASP A 143 5.80 -2.12 -30.31
C ASP A 143 5.24 -3.38 -29.65
N LEU A 144 3.95 -3.36 -29.31
CA LEU A 144 3.01 -4.50 -29.43
C LEU A 144 1.70 -4.18 -28.69
N LEU A 145 0.59 -4.42 -29.40
CA LEU A 145 -0.82 -4.40 -28.98
C LEU A 145 -1.59 -3.08 -29.16
N THR A 146 -1.61 -2.58 -30.40
CA THR A 146 -2.81 -1.92 -30.93
C THR A 146 -3.94 -2.95 -31.07
N LEU A 147 -4.99 -2.84 -30.27
CA LEU A 147 -6.29 -3.46 -30.53
C LEU A 147 -7.26 -2.41 -31.12
N PRO A 148 -8.18 -2.82 -32.03
CA PRO A 148 -8.96 -1.90 -32.85
C PRO A 148 -10.11 -1.22 -32.09
N PRO A 149 -10.59 -0.04 -32.56
CA PRO A 149 -11.63 0.71 -31.89
C PRO A 149 -13.00 0.13 -32.27
N SER A 150 -13.63 -0.60 -31.35
CA SER A 150 -15.06 -0.90 -31.49
C SER A 150 -15.69 -1.25 -30.15
N PHE A 151 -16.25 -0.23 -29.48
CA PHE A 151 -17.60 -0.24 -28.93
C PHE A 151 -17.94 1.18 -28.41
N SER A 152 -18.44 2.03 -29.29
CA SER A 152 -19.10 3.29 -28.93
C SER A 152 -20.62 3.15 -29.06
N GLN A 153 -21.31 3.84 -28.14
CA GLN A 153 -22.76 4.08 -27.99
C GLN A 153 -23.48 3.06 -27.08
N SER A 154 -24.08 3.49 -25.96
CA SER A 154 -25.16 4.48 -25.95
C SER A 154 -25.18 5.48 -24.78
N ASN A 155 -25.47 6.73 -25.18
CA ASN A 155 -26.05 7.88 -24.49
C ASN A 155 -26.46 7.79 -23.01
N GLY A 156 -25.83 8.65 -22.20
CA GLY A 156 -26.38 9.23 -20.97
C GLY A 156 -25.94 10.68 -20.86
N SER A 157 -26.88 11.61 -21.02
CA SER A 157 -26.66 13.06 -21.05
C SER A 157 -26.03 13.60 -19.75
N GLY A 158 -24.86 14.23 -19.86
CA GLY A 158 -24.24 14.97 -18.77
C GLY A 158 -23.10 15.83 -19.29
N LYS A 159 -23.41 17.10 -19.58
CA LYS A 159 -22.50 18.24 -19.83
C LYS A 159 -21.00 17.91 -19.90
N GLU A 160 -20.46 17.94 -21.11
CA GLU A 160 -19.03 18.16 -21.34
C GLU A 160 -18.62 19.50 -20.68
N PRO A 161 -17.55 19.54 -19.86
CA PRO A 161 -16.91 20.79 -19.52
C PRO A 161 -15.90 21.14 -20.61
N HIS A 162 -16.24 22.19 -21.35
CA HIS A 162 -15.35 23.12 -22.07
C HIS A 162 -13.92 22.65 -22.38
N GLU A 163 -13.68 22.37 -23.67
CA GLU A 163 -12.37 22.50 -24.32
C GLU A 163 -11.76 23.88 -24.04
N GLY A 164 -10.48 23.90 -23.64
CA GLY A 164 -9.69 25.14 -23.58
C GLY A 164 -8.84 25.37 -22.33
N ALA A 165 -8.05 24.38 -21.89
CA ALA A 165 -6.80 24.62 -21.18
C ALA A 165 -6.02 23.30 -21.20
N GLU A 166 -4.87 23.27 -21.89
CA GLU A 166 -3.88 22.21 -21.69
C GLU A 166 -3.73 21.97 -20.18
N ALA A 167 -3.76 20.70 -19.76
CA ALA A 167 -3.64 20.35 -18.35
C ALA A 167 -2.25 20.74 -17.87
N LYS A 168 -2.12 21.98 -17.37
CA LYS A 168 -0.92 22.44 -16.67
C LYS A 168 -0.73 21.53 -15.46
N LEU A 169 0.36 20.80 -15.50
CA LEU A 169 0.80 19.86 -14.48
C LEU A 169 2.16 20.35 -13.97
N ILE A 170 2.36 20.24 -12.66
CA ILE A 170 3.66 20.58 -12.05
C ILE A 170 4.68 19.52 -12.48
N ASP A 171 5.77 19.96 -13.08
CA ASP A 171 6.89 19.11 -13.45
C ASP A 171 7.81 18.92 -12.24
N VAL A 172 7.87 17.70 -11.71
CA VAL A 172 8.71 17.35 -10.55
C VAL A 172 9.88 16.50 -11.03
N ARG A 173 11.05 17.11 -11.10
CA ARG A 173 12.30 16.48 -11.53
C ARG A 173 13.09 16.02 -10.31
N VAL A 174 13.54 14.77 -10.36
CA VAL A 174 14.50 14.23 -9.37
C VAL A 174 15.87 14.27 -9.99
N GLU A 175 16.71 15.21 -9.56
CA GLU A 175 18.09 15.33 -10.06
C GLU A 175 19.01 14.61 -9.06
N GLN A 176 19.80 13.66 -9.56
CA GLN A 176 20.87 13.07 -8.75
C GLN A 176 21.84 14.20 -8.42
N GLN A 177 22.12 14.38 -7.13
CA GLN A 177 23.00 15.41 -6.58
C GLN A 177 24.16 15.71 -7.54
N ALA A 178 24.11 16.88 -8.19
CA ALA A 178 25.22 17.31 -9.03
C ALA A 178 26.48 17.41 -8.16
N ASP A 179 27.63 16.98 -8.70
CA ASP A 179 28.98 17.10 -8.11
C ASP A 179 29.41 18.55 -7.80
N ASP A 180 28.52 19.53 -7.96
CA ASP A 180 28.77 20.96 -7.75
C ASP A 180 28.14 21.44 -6.42
N PRO A 181 28.96 21.82 -5.41
CA PRO A 181 28.49 22.34 -4.12
C PRO A 181 27.81 23.72 -4.20
N SER A 182 27.78 24.36 -5.39
CA SER A 182 27.11 25.65 -5.62
C SER A 182 25.64 25.54 -6.04
N LYS A 183 25.16 24.34 -6.42
CA LYS A 183 23.76 24.15 -6.83
C LYS A 183 22.82 23.99 -5.64
N PRO A 184 21.63 24.63 -5.65
CA PRO A 184 20.63 24.45 -4.59
C PRO A 184 20.13 23.00 -4.58
N SER A 185 19.99 22.42 -3.39
CA SER A 185 19.50 21.05 -3.23
C SER A 185 18.02 20.91 -3.55
N VAL A 186 17.25 21.99 -3.42
CA VAL A 186 15.86 22.06 -3.91
C VAL A 186 15.69 23.40 -4.64
N SER A 187 15.14 23.37 -5.85
CA SER A 187 14.80 24.58 -6.61
C SER A 187 13.36 24.51 -7.08
N ILE A 188 12.58 25.52 -6.75
CA ILE A 188 11.19 25.70 -7.17
C ILE A 188 11.16 26.92 -8.07
N ARG A 189 10.60 26.78 -9.27
CA ARG A 189 10.51 27.87 -10.27
C ARG A 189 9.08 28.07 -10.73
N GLY A 190 8.57 29.29 -10.55
CA GLY A 190 7.28 29.76 -11.05
C GLY A 190 6.08 28.98 -10.52
N LEU A 191 6.16 28.39 -9.32
CA LEU A 191 5.16 27.43 -8.85
C LEU A 191 3.81 28.11 -8.60
N GLN A 192 2.79 27.65 -9.33
CA GLN A 192 1.38 27.97 -9.12
C GLN A 192 0.66 26.73 -8.63
N LEU A 193 0.06 26.79 -7.44
CA LEU A 193 -0.71 25.67 -6.89
C LEU A 193 -2.20 25.96 -6.98
N LEU A 194 -2.93 25.04 -7.59
CA LEU A 194 -4.39 25.09 -7.72
C LEU A 194 -5.02 24.07 -6.76
N THR A 195 -6.22 24.35 -6.24
CA THR A 195 -7.02 23.36 -5.51
C THR A 195 -7.36 22.16 -6.39
N PRO A 196 -7.61 20.96 -5.84
CA PRO A 196 -7.86 19.74 -6.64
C PRO A 196 -9.09 19.83 -7.55
N ASP A 197 -10.01 20.73 -7.22
CA ASP A 197 -11.21 21.07 -8.00
C ASP A 197 -10.97 22.20 -9.02
N ARG A 198 -9.72 22.70 -9.14
CA ARG A 198 -9.26 23.82 -9.98
C ARG A 198 -10.00 25.14 -9.77
N ARG A 199 -10.68 25.33 -8.64
CA ARG A 199 -11.49 26.53 -8.40
C ARG A 199 -10.70 27.72 -7.89
N THR A 200 -9.60 27.47 -7.18
CA THR A 200 -8.83 28.53 -6.51
C THR A 200 -7.34 28.26 -6.61
N THR A 201 -6.58 29.32 -6.84
CA THR A 201 -5.11 29.30 -6.74
C THR A 201 -4.72 29.55 -5.29
N LEU A 202 -3.94 28.63 -4.71
CA LEU A 202 -3.42 28.70 -3.34
C LEU A 202 -2.08 29.44 -3.28
N ILE A 203 -1.23 29.25 -4.29
CA ILE A 203 0.11 29.86 -4.36
C ILE A 203 0.32 30.43 -5.76
N HIS A 204 0.86 31.64 -5.83
CA HIS A 204 1.08 32.38 -7.07
C HIS A 204 2.58 32.55 -7.33
N GLY A 205 3.10 31.87 -8.35
CA GLY A 205 4.42 32.12 -8.94
C GLY A 205 5.57 32.08 -7.94
N LEU A 206 5.60 31.07 -7.07
CA LEU A 206 6.63 30.95 -6.03
C LEU A 206 7.96 30.47 -6.62
N ASP A 207 9.01 31.25 -6.41
CA ASP A 207 10.40 30.87 -6.64
C ASP A 207 11.09 30.64 -5.29
N LEU A 208 11.72 29.49 -5.11
CA LEU A 208 12.40 29.14 -3.86
C LEU A 208 13.60 28.24 -4.11
N ASP A 209 14.76 28.64 -3.59
CA ASP A 209 15.98 27.85 -3.60
C ASP A 209 16.40 27.49 -2.18
N ILE A 210 16.70 26.21 -1.95
CA ILE A 210 17.15 25.68 -0.66
C ILE A 210 18.54 25.08 -0.88
N ALA A 211 19.57 25.72 -0.33
CA ALA A 211 20.93 25.20 -0.40
C ALA A 211 21.15 24.10 0.65
N GLY A 212 21.62 22.93 0.22
CA GLY A 212 22.05 21.86 1.12
C GLY A 212 23.44 22.10 1.69
N GLY A 213 23.79 21.33 2.72
CA GLY A 213 25.16 21.27 3.20
C GLY A 213 26.00 20.45 2.21
N GLY A 214 26.86 21.12 1.45
CA GLY A 214 27.76 20.47 0.48
C GLY A 214 28.67 19.41 1.12
N GLN A 215 29.12 18.46 0.29
CA GLN A 215 30.12 17.47 0.65
C GLN A 215 31.51 18.05 0.34
N ASP A 216 32.35 18.28 1.35
CA ASP A 216 33.75 18.67 1.13
C ASP A 216 34.49 17.51 0.45
N THR A 217 34.64 17.54 -0.88
CA THR A 217 35.65 16.74 -1.57
C THR A 217 36.98 17.52 -1.49
N THR A 218 37.83 17.12 -0.55
CA THR A 218 39.18 17.65 -0.45
C THR A 218 40.04 17.07 -1.57
N THR A 219 40.52 17.89 -2.50
CA THR A 219 41.92 17.93 -3.01
C THR A 219 42.02 18.86 -4.22
N THR A 220 42.40 20.11 -4.00
CA THR A 220 43.52 20.74 -4.73
C THR A 220 43.83 22.07 -4.07
N SER A 221 45.10 22.18 -3.66
CA SER A 221 45.74 23.39 -3.18
C SER A 221 45.58 24.54 -4.17
N SER A 222 44.72 25.51 -3.85
CA SER A 222 44.98 26.91 -4.21
C SER A 222 44.17 27.83 -3.31
N SER A 223 44.84 28.88 -2.87
CA SER A 223 44.41 29.87 -1.90
C SER A 223 43.22 30.69 -2.37
N SER A 224 42.05 30.46 -1.78
CA SER A 224 40.97 31.44 -1.60
C SER A 224 40.05 30.94 -0.48
N PRO A 225 39.52 31.79 0.41
CA PRO A 225 38.68 31.34 1.51
C PRO A 225 37.35 30.84 0.93
N SER A 226 37.18 29.52 0.83
CA SER A 226 35.90 28.93 0.47
C SER A 226 34.89 29.25 1.57
N SER A 227 33.85 30.00 1.20
CA SER A 227 32.69 30.28 2.05
C SER A 227 32.11 28.95 2.56
N LYS A 228 32.20 28.71 3.87
CA LYS A 228 31.61 27.55 4.54
C LYS A 228 30.11 27.55 4.26
N VAL A 229 29.63 26.67 3.38
CA VAL A 229 28.20 26.62 2.98
C VAL A 229 27.39 26.12 4.17
N VAL A 230 26.65 27.03 4.81
CA VAL A 230 25.74 26.71 5.91
C VAL A 230 24.44 26.14 5.31
N PRO A 231 23.95 24.97 5.76
CA PRO A 231 22.72 24.40 5.23
C PRO A 231 21.53 25.32 5.49
N SER A 232 20.66 25.46 4.50
CA SER A 232 19.47 26.30 4.59
C SER A 232 18.42 25.66 5.51
N ARG A 233 17.93 26.45 6.47
CA ARG A 233 16.86 26.07 7.40
C ARG A 233 15.71 27.05 7.21
N LEU A 234 14.63 26.59 6.59
CA LEU A 234 13.50 27.43 6.20
C LEU A 234 12.26 27.13 7.04
N LEU A 235 11.68 28.16 7.67
CA LEU A 235 10.39 28.08 8.34
C LEU A 235 9.30 28.66 7.43
N ILE A 236 8.29 27.86 7.11
CA ILE A 236 7.10 28.30 6.40
C ILE A 236 5.99 28.59 7.42
N VAL A 237 5.46 29.81 7.36
CA VAL A 237 4.41 30.32 8.24
C VAL A 237 3.33 31.00 7.40
N GLY A 238 2.11 31.01 7.91
CA GLY A 238 0.96 31.59 7.23
C GLY A 238 -0.32 31.14 7.94
N ASP A 239 -1.43 31.79 7.69
CA ASP A 239 -2.71 31.46 8.33
C ASP A 239 -3.20 30.06 7.96
N SER A 240 -4.15 29.51 8.73
CA SER A 240 -4.73 28.21 8.39
C SER A 240 -5.44 28.29 7.03
N GLY A 241 -5.20 27.30 6.15
CA GLY A 241 -5.80 27.27 4.81
C GLY A 241 -5.03 27.99 3.69
N THR A 242 -3.89 28.63 3.97
CA THR A 242 -3.02 29.31 2.97
C THR A 242 -2.26 28.37 2.01
N GLY A 243 -2.45 27.05 2.13
CA GLY A 243 -1.78 26.09 1.24
C GLY A 243 -0.40 25.59 1.70
N LYS A 244 0.04 25.86 2.94
CA LYS A 244 1.34 25.38 3.49
C LYS A 244 1.57 23.87 3.28
N SER A 245 0.67 23.02 3.74
CA SER A 245 0.78 21.57 3.53
C SER A 245 0.54 21.16 2.07
N SER A 246 -0.13 22.01 1.26
CA SER A 246 -0.29 21.76 -0.19
C SER A 246 1.03 22.01 -0.93
N LEU A 247 1.82 23.02 -0.53
CA LEU A 247 3.19 23.24 -0.99
C LEU A 247 4.08 22.04 -0.68
N LEU A 248 4.02 21.52 0.55
CA LEU A 248 4.82 20.35 0.92
C LEU A 248 4.41 19.10 0.13
N ARG A 249 3.10 18.90 -0.13
CA ARG A 249 2.61 17.82 -1.00
C ARG A 249 3.08 17.98 -2.46
N ALA A 250 3.18 19.21 -2.96
CA ALA A 250 3.73 19.48 -4.29
C ALA A 250 5.23 19.13 -4.35
N ILE A 251 6.00 19.53 -3.33
CA ILE A 251 7.43 19.16 -3.21
C ILE A 251 7.60 17.63 -3.12
N ALA A 252 6.68 16.93 -2.46
CA ALA A 252 6.68 15.46 -2.40
C ALA A 252 6.22 14.77 -3.70
N GLY A 253 5.73 15.52 -4.69
CA GLY A 253 5.14 14.97 -5.93
C GLY A 253 3.73 14.39 -5.75
N LEU A 254 3.10 14.57 -4.58
CA LEU A 254 1.74 14.13 -4.27
C LEU A 254 0.67 15.10 -4.79
N TRP A 255 1.06 16.33 -5.15
CA TRP A 255 0.18 17.34 -5.71
C TRP A 255 0.68 17.81 -7.06
N ARG A 256 -0.05 17.49 -8.12
CA ARG A 256 0.37 17.78 -9.51
C ARG A 256 -0.44 18.88 -10.19
N GLN A 257 -1.53 19.33 -9.58
CA GLN A 257 -2.37 20.38 -10.17
C GLN A 257 -1.75 21.76 -9.98
N GLY A 258 -1.30 22.36 -11.06
CA GLY A 258 -0.55 23.60 -11.01
C GLY A 258 0.35 23.81 -12.22
N ASP A 259 1.15 24.86 -12.17
CA ASP A 259 2.18 25.17 -13.16
C ASP A 259 3.51 25.40 -12.44
N GLY A 260 4.63 25.19 -13.10
CA GLY A 260 5.98 25.36 -12.55
C GLY A 260 6.78 24.07 -12.41
N VAL A 261 8.05 24.25 -12.05
CA VAL A 261 9.06 23.18 -11.99
C VAL A 261 9.60 23.04 -10.58
N ILE A 262 9.66 21.81 -10.07
CA ILE A 262 10.26 21.46 -8.78
C ILE A 262 11.41 20.50 -9.03
N ILE A 263 12.62 20.89 -8.64
CA ILE A 263 13.82 20.06 -8.67
C ILE A 263 14.14 19.65 -7.23
N ARG A 264 14.24 18.34 -6.97
CA ARG A 264 14.53 17.78 -5.64
C ARG A 264 15.57 16.66 -5.68
N PRO A 265 16.28 16.39 -4.57
CA PRO A 265 17.22 15.28 -4.49
C PRO A 265 16.46 13.97 -4.20
N PRO A 266 17.04 12.81 -4.55
CA PRO A 266 16.41 11.51 -4.36
C PRO A 266 16.31 11.07 -2.89
N ASP A 267 17.20 11.55 -2.03
CA ASP A 267 17.29 11.16 -0.61
C ASP A 267 16.49 12.09 0.33
N MET A 268 15.58 12.90 -0.21
CA MET A 268 14.72 13.80 0.58
C MET A 268 13.76 13.02 1.49
N PHE A 269 13.68 13.41 2.75
CA PHE A 269 12.85 12.75 3.75
C PHE A 269 11.68 13.63 4.20
N PHE A 270 10.49 13.03 4.39
CA PHE A 270 9.26 13.77 4.73
C PHE A 270 8.69 13.31 6.09
N LEU A 271 8.43 14.26 6.98
CA LEU A 271 7.74 14.04 8.26
C LEU A 271 6.34 14.65 8.15
N PRO A 272 5.28 13.84 8.04
CA PRO A 272 3.91 14.34 8.01
C PRO A 272 3.44 14.77 9.42
N GLN A 273 2.39 15.60 9.47
CA GLN A 273 1.77 16.05 10.73
C GLN A 273 1.29 14.88 11.61
N LYS A 274 0.71 13.85 10.96
CA LYS A 274 0.35 12.57 11.57
C LYS A 274 1.27 11.49 11.03
N PRO A 275 2.28 11.05 11.81
CA PRO A 275 3.18 9.99 11.41
C PRO A 275 2.44 8.68 11.13
N TYR A 276 2.88 7.97 10.10
CA TYR A 276 2.41 6.62 9.80
C TYR A 276 3.14 5.59 10.66
N CYS A 277 2.43 4.69 11.32
CA CYS A 277 3.02 3.53 12.00
C CYS A 277 2.88 2.31 11.07
N THR A 278 3.99 1.64 10.76
CA THR A 278 3.97 0.43 9.95
C THR A 278 3.33 -0.72 10.74
N LEU A 279 2.90 -1.79 10.07
CA LEU A 279 2.60 -3.04 10.74
C LEU A 279 3.93 -3.77 10.98
N GLY A 280 4.20 -4.20 12.22
CA GLY A 280 5.43 -4.94 12.52
C GLY A 280 6.05 -4.58 13.86
N SER A 281 7.34 -4.85 13.96
CA SER A 281 8.13 -4.66 15.17
C SER A 281 8.49 -3.20 15.44
N LEU A 282 8.98 -2.89 16.64
CA LEU A 282 9.54 -1.56 16.95
C LEU A 282 10.77 -1.25 16.06
N ARG A 283 11.56 -2.27 15.73
CA ARG A 283 12.67 -2.19 14.77
C ARG A 283 12.18 -1.77 13.38
N ASP A 284 11.09 -2.37 12.90
CA ASP A 284 10.48 -2.01 11.61
C ASP A 284 9.97 -0.57 11.63
N GLN A 285 9.47 -0.09 12.78
CA GLN A 285 9.12 1.32 12.92
C GLN A 285 10.34 2.23 12.75
N LEU A 286 11.48 1.91 13.38
CA LEU A 286 12.66 2.79 13.38
C LEU A 286 13.42 2.78 12.06
N THR A 287 13.43 1.64 11.38
CA THR A 287 14.15 1.46 10.12
C THR A 287 13.37 1.97 8.92
N TYR A 288 12.05 2.12 9.02
CA TYR A 288 11.23 2.68 7.94
C TYR A 288 11.72 4.10 7.52
N PRO A 289 11.98 4.36 6.22
CA PRO A 289 11.62 3.58 5.03
C PRO A 289 12.74 2.66 4.48
N ILE A 290 13.86 2.51 5.18
CA ILE A 290 14.98 1.65 4.75
C ILE A 290 14.50 0.20 4.78
N LEU A 291 14.30 -0.39 3.61
CA LEU A 291 13.91 -1.79 3.48
C LEU A 291 15.08 -2.68 3.95
N THR A 292 14.83 -3.47 4.99
CA THR A 292 15.72 -4.55 5.40
C THR A 292 15.72 -5.64 4.33
N THR A 293 16.60 -5.52 3.33
CA THR A 293 16.80 -6.61 2.36
C THR A 293 17.66 -7.69 3.03
N GLY A 294 17.04 -8.48 3.91
CA GLY A 294 17.70 -9.58 4.60
C GLY A 294 16.90 -10.14 5.76
N GLY A 295 16.12 -11.22 5.51
CA GLY A 295 15.60 -12.09 6.56
C GLY A 295 14.11 -12.43 6.50
N GLY A 296 13.69 -13.20 5.49
CA GLY A 296 12.61 -14.19 5.58
C GLY A 296 11.29 -13.85 6.28
N ALA A 297 10.37 -13.20 5.57
CA ALA A 297 8.93 -13.47 5.67
C ALA A 297 8.26 -13.27 4.30
N GLY A 298 8.89 -13.81 3.25
CA GLY A 298 8.15 -14.25 2.08
C GLY A 298 7.31 -15.45 2.52
N GLY A 299 6.04 -15.19 2.85
CA GLY A 299 5.04 -16.22 3.08
C GLY A 299 4.89 -17.06 1.81
N ASN A 300 5.68 -18.12 1.75
CA ASN A 300 5.48 -19.23 0.85
C ASN A 300 4.11 -19.83 1.23
N ILE A 301 3.08 -19.53 0.45
CA ILE A 301 1.81 -20.25 0.53
C ILE A 301 2.08 -21.62 -0.09
N GLY A 302 2.47 -22.55 0.77
CA GLY A 302 2.66 -23.97 0.49
C GLY A 302 2.62 -24.70 1.83
N GLY A 303 1.70 -25.64 1.95
CA GLY A 303 1.30 -26.26 3.21
C GLY A 303 2.44 -26.91 3.99
N ASP A 304 2.35 -26.86 5.32
CA ASP A 304 1.92 -28.03 6.09
C ASP A 304 1.73 -27.69 7.58
N SER A 305 0.55 -28.08 8.07
CA SER A 305 0.15 -28.59 9.38
C SER A 305 0.92 -28.24 10.69
N ASN A 306 0.09 -28.03 11.72
CA ASN A 306 0.31 -28.07 13.18
C ASN A 306 0.60 -26.77 13.93
N VAL A 307 -0.46 -26.00 14.20
CA VAL A 307 -0.68 -25.36 15.51
C VAL A 307 -2.14 -25.61 15.90
N GLY A 308 -2.35 -26.17 17.08
CA GLY A 308 -3.65 -26.64 17.56
C GLY A 308 -4.60 -25.50 17.93
N ASP A 309 -5.75 -25.47 17.28
CA ASP A 309 -6.91 -24.71 17.69
C ASP A 309 -7.71 -25.51 18.74
N ASN A 310 -7.72 -24.99 19.96
CA ASN A 310 -8.74 -25.32 20.95
C ASN A 310 -10.05 -24.64 20.54
N TYR A 311 -10.88 -25.32 19.75
CA TYR A 311 -12.32 -25.06 19.70
C TYR A 311 -13.04 -26.38 19.35
N GLU A 312 -13.71 -26.97 20.36
CA GLU A 312 -14.72 -28.02 20.16
C GLU A 312 -15.89 -27.51 19.32
N PRO A 313 -16.44 -28.36 18.44
CA PRO A 313 -17.75 -28.93 18.78
C PRO A 313 -17.97 -30.40 18.36
N ALA A 314 -18.61 -31.14 19.27
CA ALA A 314 -19.65 -32.17 19.07
C ALA A 314 -19.51 -33.28 17.97
N ALA A 315 -19.09 -34.47 18.43
CA ALA A 315 -19.75 -35.78 18.31
C ALA A 315 -20.30 -36.35 16.96
N THR A 316 -19.52 -37.29 16.39
CA THR A 316 -19.86 -38.67 15.88
C THR A 316 -20.86 -38.92 14.72
N PRO A 317 -20.85 -40.11 14.05
CA PRO A 317 -19.72 -40.92 13.53
C PRO A 317 -19.98 -41.53 12.11
N SER A 318 -18.94 -42.06 11.45
CA SER A 318 -18.91 -43.36 10.72
C SER A 318 -18.09 -43.37 9.42
N GLY A 319 -17.07 -44.24 9.36
CA GLY A 319 -17.00 -45.31 8.33
C GLY A 319 -16.23 -45.11 7.01
N SER A 320 -15.01 -45.70 6.99
CA SER A 320 -14.50 -46.62 5.94
C SER A 320 -13.53 -46.14 4.83
N LEU A 321 -12.31 -46.70 4.91
CA LEU A 321 -11.53 -47.46 3.90
C LEU A 321 -11.06 -46.81 2.57
N LEU A 322 -9.73 -46.56 2.45
CA LEU A 322 -8.74 -47.22 1.53
C LEU A 322 -7.56 -46.29 1.13
N PRO A 323 -6.29 -46.74 1.25
CA PRO A 323 -5.11 -46.05 0.71
C PRO A 323 -4.36 -46.87 -0.36
N GLN A 324 -4.06 -46.31 -1.54
CA GLN A 324 -2.99 -46.78 -2.46
C GLN A 324 -2.89 -45.91 -3.74
N GLN A 325 -2.39 -44.68 -3.67
CA GLN A 325 -1.93 -43.98 -4.88
C GLN A 325 -0.98 -42.78 -4.65
N GLN A 326 -0.26 -42.74 -3.54
CA GLN A 326 0.59 -41.59 -3.20
C GLN A 326 2.04 -41.97 -2.88
N GLN A 327 2.54 -43.03 -3.51
CA GLN A 327 3.92 -43.50 -3.33
C GLN A 327 4.74 -43.57 -4.63
N GLN A 328 4.23 -43.01 -5.75
CA GLN A 328 4.92 -43.04 -7.04
C GLN A 328 5.42 -41.68 -7.57
N GLN A 329 5.26 -40.57 -6.84
CA GLN A 329 5.74 -39.25 -7.30
C GLN A 329 7.00 -38.73 -6.61
N GLN A 330 7.58 -39.45 -5.63
CA GLN A 330 8.78 -39.00 -4.92
C GLN A 330 10.12 -39.55 -5.46
N GLN A 331 10.16 -40.19 -6.64
CA GLN A 331 11.40 -40.78 -7.19
C GLN A 331 11.95 -40.15 -8.47
N GLN A 332 11.52 -38.95 -8.90
CA GLN A 332 12.01 -38.34 -10.15
C GLN A 332 12.66 -36.96 -10.07
N GLN A 333 13.05 -36.45 -8.89
CA GLN A 333 13.81 -35.19 -8.81
C GLN A 333 15.08 -35.30 -7.94
N GLN A 334 15.94 -36.26 -8.28
CA GLN A 334 17.35 -36.23 -7.91
C GLN A 334 18.19 -36.77 -9.07
N GLN A 335 18.62 -35.88 -9.97
CA GLN A 335 19.85 -35.97 -10.77
C GLN A 335 19.90 -34.85 -11.83
N HIS A 336 20.61 -33.77 -11.55
CA HIS A 336 21.54 -33.12 -12.49
C HIS A 336 22.38 -32.08 -11.74
N GLY A 337 23.69 -32.32 -11.69
CA GLY A 337 24.67 -31.48 -11.02
C GLY A 337 25.44 -30.56 -11.96
N SER A 338 25.93 -29.47 -11.36
CA SER A 338 27.25 -28.83 -11.53
C SER A 338 27.83 -28.65 -12.94
N VAL A 339 27.84 -27.38 -13.40
CA VAL A 339 28.92 -26.83 -14.24
C VAL A 339 29.21 -25.41 -13.77
N GLY A 340 30.45 -25.17 -13.35
CA GLY A 340 31.00 -23.84 -13.08
C GLY A 340 31.47 -23.16 -14.37
N GLY A 341 31.28 -21.85 -14.43
CA GLY A 341 31.78 -20.98 -15.49
C GLY A 341 32.01 -19.58 -14.93
N ALA A 342 33.28 -19.18 -14.90
CA ALA A 342 33.74 -17.88 -14.45
C ALA A 342 33.29 -16.75 -15.39
N ALA A 343 32.81 -15.64 -14.83
CA ALA A 343 32.71 -14.35 -15.51
C ALA A 343 32.98 -13.21 -14.52
N SER A 344 34.22 -12.72 -14.60
CA SER A 344 34.64 -11.32 -14.48
C SER A 344 33.84 -10.38 -13.55
N SER A 345 34.50 -10.06 -12.45
CA SER A 345 34.40 -8.83 -11.69
C SER A 345 34.39 -7.57 -12.57
N SER A 346 33.29 -6.82 -12.54
CA SER A 346 33.28 -5.39 -12.81
C SER A 346 32.78 -4.67 -11.56
N SER A 347 33.74 -4.09 -10.84
CA SER A 347 33.54 -3.23 -9.68
C SER A 347 32.77 -1.97 -10.05
N SER A 348 31.50 -1.90 -9.68
CA SER A 348 30.75 -0.65 -9.54
C SER A 348 30.44 -0.45 -8.06
N SER A 349 31.10 0.54 -7.47
CA SER A 349 30.99 0.93 -6.06
C SER A 349 29.57 1.43 -5.72
N SER A 350 28.68 0.52 -5.34
CA SER A 350 27.40 0.85 -4.71
C SER A 350 27.61 0.99 -3.20
N LYS A 351 27.31 2.18 -2.65
CA LYS A 351 27.29 2.45 -1.20
C LYS A 351 26.47 1.37 -0.47
N SER A 352 27.14 0.46 0.22
CA SER A 352 26.50 -0.50 1.13
C SER A 352 26.08 0.24 2.40
N SER A 353 24.79 0.59 2.53
CA SER A 353 24.23 0.99 3.82
C SER A 353 24.12 -0.26 4.69
N SER A 354 25.07 -0.45 5.62
CA SER A 354 24.95 -1.45 6.67
C SER A 354 23.68 -1.16 7.48
N LEU A 355 22.88 -2.20 7.75
CA LEU A 355 21.72 -2.08 8.62
C LEU A 355 22.14 -1.51 9.99
N PRO A 356 21.35 -0.61 10.60
CA PRO A 356 21.70 -0.03 11.89
C PRO A 356 21.73 -1.11 12.96
N THR A 357 22.79 -1.10 13.76
CA THR A 357 22.98 -2.07 14.86
C THR A 357 21.97 -1.80 15.98
N ASP A 358 21.62 -2.83 16.76
CA ASP A 358 20.67 -2.72 17.88
C ASP A 358 21.08 -1.64 18.89
N GLU A 359 22.38 -1.51 19.16
CA GLU A 359 22.94 -0.46 20.02
C GLU A 359 22.68 0.96 19.45
N GLU A 360 22.78 1.11 18.13
CA GLU A 360 22.49 2.39 17.46
C GLU A 360 21.00 2.73 17.55
N LEU A 361 20.12 1.74 17.35
CA LEU A 361 18.68 1.92 17.45
C LEU A 361 18.25 2.28 18.88
N LEU A 362 18.81 1.61 19.90
CA LEU A 362 18.57 1.94 21.30
C LEU A 362 19.12 3.32 21.66
N GLY A 363 20.30 3.69 21.14
CA GLY A 363 20.86 5.03 21.30
C GLY A 363 19.97 6.11 20.71
N ILE A 364 19.40 5.88 19.51
CA ILE A 364 18.48 6.82 18.87
C ILE A 364 17.16 6.93 19.66
N LEU A 365 16.61 5.81 20.17
CA LEU A 365 15.44 5.85 21.05
C LEU A 365 15.69 6.67 22.33
N ALA A 366 16.89 6.58 22.90
CA ALA A 366 17.27 7.40 24.04
C ALA A 366 17.34 8.89 23.68
N ILE A 367 17.90 9.25 22.51
CA ILE A 367 17.95 10.64 22.02
C ILE A 367 16.53 11.21 21.87
N VAL A 368 15.59 10.45 21.32
CA VAL A 368 14.19 10.89 21.16
C VAL A 368 13.34 10.71 22.42
N ARG A 369 13.93 10.37 23.57
CA ARG A 369 13.22 10.16 24.86
C ARG A 369 12.09 9.13 24.78
N LEU A 370 12.34 8.03 24.08
CA LEU A 370 11.46 6.86 23.97
C LEU A 370 12.13 5.59 24.52
N ASP A 371 13.12 5.75 25.41
CA ASP A 371 13.86 4.70 26.11
C ASP A 371 12.93 3.69 26.82
N ARG A 372 11.82 4.19 27.37
CA ARG A 372 10.82 3.36 28.06
C ARG A 372 10.16 2.33 27.16
N LEU A 373 10.05 2.57 25.85
CA LEU A 373 9.35 1.64 24.95
C LEU A 373 10.12 0.32 24.82
N ALA A 374 11.43 0.40 24.56
CA ALA A 374 12.29 -0.77 24.48
C ALA A 374 12.30 -1.55 25.81
N GLY A 375 12.49 -0.85 26.94
CA GLY A 375 12.52 -1.47 28.26
C GLY A 375 11.19 -2.09 28.70
N LYS A 376 10.04 -1.47 28.36
CA LYS A 376 8.72 -2.03 28.68
C LYS A 376 8.50 -3.36 27.96
N TRP A 377 8.78 -3.41 26.67
CA TRP A 377 8.47 -4.57 25.84
C TRP A 377 9.57 -5.64 25.83
N ALA A 378 10.79 -5.32 26.28
CA ALA A 378 11.81 -6.31 26.59
C ALA A 378 11.36 -7.28 27.70
N ASN A 379 10.65 -6.77 28.72
CA ASN A 379 10.19 -7.58 29.85
C ASN A 379 8.96 -8.44 29.51
N GLU A 380 8.09 -7.99 28.60
CA GLU A 380 6.85 -8.68 28.24
C GLU A 380 7.07 -9.81 27.22
N ASN A 381 8.08 -9.69 26.34
CA ASN A 381 8.37 -10.68 25.29
C ASN A 381 9.53 -11.64 25.60
N SER A 382 10.01 -11.66 26.85
CA SER A 382 11.16 -12.48 27.34
C SER A 382 10.95 -14.01 27.28
N THR A 383 9.98 -14.51 26.51
CA THR A 383 9.75 -15.94 26.28
C THR A 383 10.53 -16.51 25.09
N LYS A 384 11.13 -15.67 24.23
CA LYS A 384 12.09 -16.11 23.20
C LYS A 384 13.52 -15.84 23.67
N GLU A 385 14.29 -16.91 23.92
CA GLU A 385 15.72 -16.85 24.19
C GLU A 385 16.44 -16.11 23.05
N GLY A 386 16.78 -14.84 23.24
CA GLY A 386 17.60 -14.07 22.29
C GLY A 386 17.29 -12.57 22.17
N ASP A 387 16.05 -12.13 22.41
CA ASP A 387 15.69 -10.71 22.25
C ASP A 387 15.66 -9.97 23.60
N LEU A 388 16.83 -9.51 24.03
CA LEU A 388 17.01 -8.73 25.27
C LEU A 388 16.66 -7.24 25.08
N SER A 389 16.36 -6.81 23.85
CA SER A 389 16.23 -5.39 23.49
C SER A 389 14.79 -4.87 23.48
N GLY A 390 13.81 -5.76 23.30
CA GLY A 390 12.40 -5.40 23.11
C GLY A 390 12.12 -4.73 21.76
N LEU A 391 13.11 -4.66 20.86
CA LEU A 391 12.98 -4.05 19.53
C LEU A 391 12.12 -4.91 18.60
N ASP A 392 12.06 -6.23 18.79
CA ASP A 392 11.29 -7.13 17.92
C ASP A 392 9.84 -7.33 18.41
N ALA A 393 9.40 -6.53 19.40
CA ALA A 393 8.03 -6.53 19.87
C ALA A 393 7.06 -6.07 18.76
N VAL A 394 6.02 -6.87 18.49
CA VAL A 394 5.00 -6.56 17.49
C VAL A 394 3.73 -6.09 18.20
N GLN A 395 3.28 -4.88 17.91
CA GLN A 395 2.09 -4.28 18.51
C GLN A 395 1.35 -3.36 17.53
N ASP A 396 0.11 -3.01 17.86
CA ASP A 396 -0.64 -1.94 17.19
C ASP A 396 -0.14 -0.57 17.67
N TRP A 397 1.03 -0.17 17.18
CA TRP A 397 1.74 1.04 17.60
C TRP A 397 0.91 2.32 17.40
N SER A 398 0.03 2.35 16.40
CA SER A 398 -0.90 3.46 16.16
C SER A 398 -1.87 3.71 17.30
N ASN A 399 -2.33 2.66 17.97
CA ASN A 399 -3.29 2.76 19.08
C ASN A 399 -2.59 2.89 20.44
N ILE A 400 -1.36 2.42 20.57
CA ILE A 400 -0.61 2.45 21.84
C ILE A 400 0.13 3.77 22.05
N LEU A 401 0.75 4.30 20.98
CA LEU A 401 1.55 5.51 21.07
C LEU A 401 0.66 6.74 20.93
N SER A 402 0.83 7.70 21.83
CA SER A 402 0.23 9.02 21.68
C SER A 402 0.77 9.75 20.44
N LEU A 403 0.03 10.74 19.93
CA LEU A 403 0.47 11.52 18.76
C LEU A 403 1.86 12.18 18.99
N GLY A 404 2.16 12.63 20.21
CA GLY A 404 3.47 13.17 20.55
C GLY A 404 4.59 12.11 20.52
N GLU A 405 4.32 10.89 20.98
CA GLU A 405 5.27 9.77 20.88
C GLU A 405 5.47 9.32 19.43
N GLN A 406 4.39 9.27 18.64
CA GLN A 406 4.48 8.99 17.20
C GLN A 406 5.33 10.04 16.48
N GLN A 407 5.19 11.33 16.83
CA GLN A 407 6.03 12.40 16.29
C GLN A 407 7.50 12.21 16.67
N ARG A 408 7.81 11.88 17.93
CA ARG A 408 9.20 11.58 18.34
C ARG A 408 9.77 10.34 17.64
N LEU A 409 8.96 9.31 17.41
CA LEU A 409 9.34 8.14 16.62
C LEU A 409 9.63 8.51 15.16
N ALA A 410 8.90 9.45 14.57
CA ALA A 410 9.21 9.98 13.24
C ALA A 410 10.56 10.72 13.20
N PHE A 411 10.92 11.45 14.26
CA PHE A 411 12.26 12.03 14.39
C PHE A 411 13.34 10.95 14.55
N ALA A 412 13.05 9.83 15.22
CA ALA A 412 13.99 8.71 15.28
C ALA A 412 14.28 8.15 13.87
N ARG A 413 13.25 7.97 13.04
CA ARG A 413 13.41 7.56 11.63
C ARG A 413 14.27 8.54 10.82
N LEU A 414 14.11 9.84 11.07
CA LEU A 414 14.92 10.88 10.45
C LEU A 414 16.41 10.75 10.84
N LEU A 415 16.69 10.46 12.12
CA LEU A 415 18.05 10.26 12.62
C LEU A 415 18.70 8.97 12.08
N VAL A 416 17.91 7.91 11.87
CA VAL A 416 18.38 6.65 11.27
C VAL A 416 18.71 6.85 9.78
N SER A 417 17.82 7.50 9.02
CA SER A 417 17.95 7.66 7.57
C SER A 417 19.01 8.67 7.12
N ARG A 418 19.34 9.66 7.95
CA ARG A 418 20.38 10.69 7.70
C ARG A 418 20.31 11.34 6.29
N PRO A 419 19.15 11.90 5.89
CA PRO A 419 18.96 12.48 4.56
C PRO A 419 19.72 13.81 4.37
N SER A 420 19.97 14.20 3.12
CA SER A 420 20.52 15.53 2.79
C SER A 420 19.51 16.67 3.03
N VAL A 421 18.23 16.41 2.76
CA VAL A 421 17.13 17.37 2.92
C VAL A 421 15.94 16.72 3.63
N ALA A 422 15.37 17.42 4.62
CA ALA A 422 14.15 17.00 5.30
C ALA A 422 13.03 18.04 5.19
N VAL A 423 11.80 17.56 5.04
CA VAL A 423 10.59 18.39 5.02
C VAL A 423 9.69 17.98 6.19
N LEU A 424 9.35 18.91 7.06
CA LEU A 424 8.61 18.70 8.29
C LEU A 424 7.27 19.44 8.23
N ASP A 425 6.17 18.72 8.02
CA ASP A 425 4.81 19.28 8.01
C ASP A 425 4.23 19.25 9.43
N GLU A 426 4.37 20.34 10.18
CA GLU A 426 3.86 20.43 11.57
C GLU A 426 4.29 19.27 12.48
N ALA A 427 5.51 18.74 12.26
CA ALA A 427 6.02 17.53 12.90
C ALA A 427 6.20 17.63 14.43
N THR A 428 6.10 18.83 15.01
CA THR A 428 6.20 19.06 16.48
C THR A 428 4.90 19.61 17.08
N SER A 429 3.80 19.61 16.33
CA SER A 429 2.50 20.18 16.75
C SER A 429 1.94 19.59 18.05
N ALA A 430 2.19 18.29 18.30
CA ALA A 430 1.71 17.58 19.48
C ALA A 430 2.76 17.47 20.60
N LEU A 431 3.93 18.10 20.44
CA LEU A 431 4.99 18.11 21.44
C LEU A 431 4.88 19.33 22.36
N ASP A 432 5.33 19.19 23.60
CA ASP A 432 5.60 20.33 24.48
C ASP A 432 6.86 21.09 24.03
N ILE A 433 7.05 22.31 24.55
CA ILE A 433 8.16 23.19 24.15
C ILE A 433 9.52 22.54 24.47
N GLY A 434 9.62 21.79 25.58
CA GLY A 434 10.85 21.12 25.99
C GLY A 434 11.23 19.98 25.05
N SER A 435 10.27 19.12 24.69
CA SER A 435 10.52 18.04 23.73
C SER A 435 10.74 18.57 22.32
N GLU A 436 10.02 19.60 21.88
CA GLU A 436 10.26 20.25 20.58
C GLU A 436 11.70 20.75 20.49
N LYS A 437 12.17 21.47 21.52
CA LYS A 437 13.56 21.91 21.62
C LYS A 437 14.54 20.74 21.52
N ALA A 438 14.30 19.67 22.28
CA ALA A 438 15.17 18.49 22.25
C ALA A 438 15.25 17.84 20.86
N MET A 439 14.14 17.77 20.11
CA MET A 439 14.13 17.19 18.75
C MET A 439 14.93 18.05 17.77
N TYR A 440 14.74 19.37 17.78
CA TYR A 440 15.51 20.27 16.91
C TYR A 440 16.99 20.32 17.29
N GLU A 441 17.32 20.31 18.57
CA GLU A 441 18.72 20.23 19.04
C GLU A 441 19.36 18.90 18.64
N ALA A 442 18.67 17.77 18.81
CA ALA A 442 19.15 16.46 18.37
C ALA A 442 19.42 16.45 16.85
N MET A 443 18.52 17.03 16.07
CA MET A 443 18.69 17.14 14.61
C MET A 443 19.90 18.01 14.26
N GLN A 444 20.13 19.14 14.93
CA GLN A 444 21.28 20.02 14.66
C GLN A 444 22.62 19.40 15.09
N VAL A 445 22.64 18.61 16.17
CA VAL A 445 23.85 17.95 16.68
C VAL A 445 24.20 16.72 15.85
N HIS A 446 23.23 15.86 15.56
CA HIS A 446 23.46 14.58 14.88
C HIS A 446 23.42 14.70 13.35
N LEU A 447 22.75 15.71 12.79
CA LEU A 447 22.64 15.97 11.34
C LEU A 447 23.06 17.41 10.99
N PRO A 448 24.31 17.83 11.27
CA PRO A 448 24.74 19.22 11.13
C PRO A 448 24.75 19.73 9.68
N ARG A 449 24.77 18.83 8.69
CA ARG A 449 24.82 19.14 7.26
C ARG A 449 23.45 19.11 6.57
N MET A 450 22.41 18.65 7.26
CA MET A 450 21.09 18.50 6.68
C MET A 450 20.40 19.86 6.53
N ALA A 451 19.89 20.15 5.34
CA ALA A 451 18.95 21.25 5.13
C ALA A 451 17.54 20.80 5.49
N TYR A 452 16.71 21.69 6.02
CA TYR A 452 15.32 21.33 6.28
C TYR A 452 14.35 22.48 6.12
N VAL A 453 13.15 22.11 5.69
CA VAL A 453 11.98 22.99 5.61
C VAL A 453 11.00 22.51 6.66
N SER A 454 10.60 23.39 7.58
CA SER A 454 9.50 23.07 8.49
C SER A 454 8.32 24.01 8.28
N VAL A 455 7.12 23.47 8.44
CA VAL A 455 5.88 24.21 8.58
C VAL A 455 5.49 24.21 10.04
N GLY A 456 5.18 25.38 10.59
CA GLY A 456 4.68 25.47 11.95
C GLY A 456 4.23 26.87 12.33
N HIS A 457 3.44 26.95 13.39
CA HIS A 457 2.85 28.20 13.87
C HIS A 457 3.49 28.74 15.15
N ARG A 458 4.36 27.95 15.77
CA ARG A 458 4.95 28.28 17.08
C ARG A 458 6.10 29.28 16.94
N PRO A 459 6.12 30.38 17.72
CA PRO A 459 7.23 31.33 17.69
C PRO A 459 8.58 30.73 18.08
N SER A 460 8.59 29.67 18.90
CA SER A 460 9.78 28.91 19.30
C SER A 460 10.55 28.34 18.11
N LEU A 461 9.88 28.07 16.99
CA LEU A 461 10.54 27.52 15.81
C LEU A 461 11.51 28.51 15.17
N VAL A 462 11.28 29.82 15.32
CA VAL A 462 12.10 30.86 14.67
C VAL A 462 13.58 30.76 15.08
N SER A 463 13.89 30.37 16.32
CA SER A 463 15.28 30.24 16.77
C SER A 463 16.05 29.10 16.11
N TYR A 464 15.36 28.12 15.53
CA TYR A 464 16.00 26.98 14.86
C TYR A 464 16.11 27.17 13.34
N HIS A 465 15.60 28.27 12.79
CA HIS A 465 15.57 28.51 11.35
C HIS A 465 16.36 29.76 10.96
N THR A 466 16.99 29.68 9.80
CA THR A 466 17.76 30.80 9.21
C THR A 466 16.88 31.74 8.40
N HIS A 467 15.87 31.18 7.73
CA HIS A 467 14.99 31.90 6.81
C HIS A 467 13.54 31.66 7.20
N LYS A 468 12.68 32.65 6.92
CA LYS A 468 11.24 32.61 7.21
C LYS A 468 10.48 33.02 5.96
N LEU A 469 9.68 32.10 5.42
CA LEU A 469 8.76 32.36 4.32
C LEU A 469 7.35 32.53 4.88
N ARG A 470 6.69 33.63 4.52
CA ARG A 470 5.28 33.87 4.84
C ARG A 470 4.45 33.68 3.58
N LEU A 471 3.50 32.73 3.62
CA LEU A 471 2.51 32.52 2.57
C LEU A 471 1.25 33.34 2.82
#